data_AF-A0A7Y8MQL4-F1
#
_entry.id   AF-A0A7Y8MQL4-F1
#
_cell.length_a   1.000
_cell.length_b   1.000
_cell.length_c   1.000
_cell.angle_alpha   90.00
_cell.angle_beta   90.00
_cell.angle_gamma   90.00
#
_symmetry.space_group_name_H-M   'P 1'
#
loop_
_entity.id
_entity.type
_entity.pdbx_description
1 polymer ?
#
loop_
_entity_poly.entity_id
_entity_poly.type
_entity_poly.pdbx_seq_one_letter_code
_entity_poly.pdbx_strand_id
1 'polypeptide(L)'
;MPKARAYGADATLKACREASYGVAPLTGYQSLDFKSTDLSSAQPLGDDPLLGRGRNAQDPYRGLITDEGQLDIPLDLRGTGFWLTGLFGDPVTAPTNASGSIVFAVNPTAGDTVTLNGTVWTFVSGTAGAEETQIQGTVTQTVDQLVSDLNASGDPEIAKCTYSRPTSTQTLVIAFDTAGPSGNGFTIAASAANVPSPTLTGGGYSHVWESGADDIPSYTIEVGHPKLTTPVFFRHLGTVMESLNFEMGQEGPANARLQLVAQGEERFSATVDANPTAYALRRFSQGRGFIRRGGAALAGVTGGSLTFSNNLERVRVIREDGKIEAADPTFASAEGSMSVRFDGATLVAEAANGDPVALEYGFTFPEGYALRFELPRVFLPKPKYAVSGPGGVEASFDWRAAYDDSEGTMLRAHLLNDVTSYT
;
A
#
# COMPACT_ATOMS: atom_id res chain seq x y z
N MET A 1 -9.56 -0.50 -34.91
CA MET A 1 -10.23 -1.48 -35.80
C MET A 1 -10.76 -2.63 -34.96
N PRO A 2 -12.02 -3.07 -35.19
CA PRO A 2 -12.58 -4.24 -34.53
C PRO A 2 -11.76 -5.50 -34.84
N LYS A 3 -11.65 -6.41 -33.87
CA LYS A 3 -10.86 -7.64 -33.93
C LYS A 3 -11.79 -8.85 -33.81
N ALA A 4 -11.54 -9.87 -34.63
CA ALA A 4 -12.29 -11.13 -34.58
C ALA A 4 -11.99 -11.98 -33.33
N ARG A 5 -10.87 -11.70 -32.63
CA ARG A 5 -10.42 -12.41 -31.43
C ARG A 5 -10.09 -11.40 -30.34
N ALA A 6 -10.41 -11.75 -29.09
CA ALA A 6 -10.02 -10.97 -27.93
C ALA A 6 -8.52 -11.17 -27.66
N TYR A 7 -7.86 -10.12 -27.21
CA TYR A 7 -6.47 -10.16 -26.76
C TYR A 7 -6.41 -9.48 -25.40
N GLY A 8 -5.63 -10.05 -24.46
CA GLY A 8 -5.47 -9.47 -23.11
C GLY A 8 -4.98 -8.02 -23.12
N ALA A 9 -4.15 -7.64 -24.09
CA ALA A 9 -3.68 -6.26 -24.25
C ALA A 9 -4.79 -5.24 -24.60
N ASP A 10 -5.99 -5.69 -24.99
CA ASP A 10 -7.14 -4.84 -25.22
C ASP A 10 -8.23 -4.99 -24.14
N ALA A 11 -7.98 -5.83 -23.12
CA ALA A 11 -8.92 -6.01 -22.03
C ALA A 11 -8.92 -4.78 -21.11
N THR A 12 -10.08 -4.49 -20.54
CA THR A 12 -10.26 -3.35 -19.64
C THR A 12 -10.86 -3.83 -18.33
N LEU A 13 -10.42 -3.25 -17.21
CA LEU A 13 -10.99 -3.48 -15.90
C LEU A 13 -11.54 -2.15 -15.36
N LYS A 14 -12.82 -2.13 -15.00
CA LYS A 14 -13.46 -0.99 -14.37
C LYS A 14 -14.10 -1.42 -13.07
N ALA A 15 -14.00 -0.63 -12.02
CA ALA A 15 -14.63 -0.94 -10.75
C ALA A 15 -15.20 0.30 -10.08
N CYS A 16 -16.30 0.11 -9.35
CA CYS A 16 -16.92 1.16 -8.54
C CYS A 16 -17.53 0.53 -7.29
N ARG A 17 -17.42 1.23 -6.15
CA ARG A 17 -18.04 0.81 -4.89
C ARG A 17 -19.55 0.88 -5.02
N GLU A 18 -20.23 -0.15 -4.55
CA GLU A 18 -21.68 -0.19 -4.54
C GLU A 18 -22.23 0.54 -3.31
N ALA A 19 -23.31 1.30 -3.49
CA ALA A 19 -24.06 1.87 -2.36
C ALA A 19 -24.92 0.81 -1.65
N SER A 20 -25.24 -0.28 -2.35
CA SER A 20 -26.00 -1.41 -1.84
C SER A 20 -25.53 -2.68 -2.54
N TYR A 21 -25.35 -3.75 -1.78
CA TYR A 21 -24.81 -5.02 -2.28
C TYR A 21 -25.56 -5.53 -3.52
N GLY A 22 -24.81 -5.80 -4.60
CA GLY A 22 -25.36 -6.33 -5.84
C GLY A 22 -26.05 -5.29 -6.74
N VAL A 23 -25.92 -3.99 -6.45
CA VAL A 23 -26.53 -2.91 -7.24
C VAL A 23 -25.45 -2.07 -7.91
N ALA A 24 -25.37 -2.17 -9.23
CA ALA A 24 -24.39 -1.43 -10.02
C ALA A 24 -24.58 0.10 -9.94
N PRO A 25 -23.54 0.86 -9.54
CA PRO A 25 -23.56 2.31 -9.60
C PRO A 25 -23.78 2.84 -11.03
N LEU A 26 -24.34 4.05 -11.13
CA LEU A 26 -24.51 4.71 -12.44
C LEU A 26 -23.25 5.45 -12.90
N THR A 27 -22.41 5.89 -11.97
CA THR A 27 -21.24 6.75 -12.20
C THR A 27 -20.20 6.50 -11.13
N GLY A 28 -18.96 6.97 -11.37
CA GLY A 28 -17.87 6.89 -10.37
C GLY A 28 -16.93 5.71 -10.59
N TYR A 29 -16.95 5.11 -11.78
CA TYR A 29 -16.06 3.99 -12.10
C TYR A 29 -14.62 4.46 -12.26
N GLN A 30 -13.71 3.70 -11.67
CA GLN A 30 -12.28 3.80 -11.90
C GLN A 30 -11.86 2.76 -12.93
N SER A 31 -11.08 3.17 -13.92
CA SER A 31 -10.31 2.27 -14.77
C SER A 31 -9.05 1.87 -14.01
N LEU A 32 -8.87 0.57 -13.80
CA LEU A 32 -7.79 0.02 -12.98
C LEU A 32 -6.84 -0.82 -13.84
N ASP A 33 -5.55 -0.70 -13.55
CA ASP A 33 -4.53 -1.54 -14.16
C ASP A 33 -4.51 -2.92 -13.51
N PHE A 34 -4.34 -3.96 -14.31
CA PHE A 34 -4.26 -5.34 -13.86
C PHE A 34 -3.35 -6.15 -14.77
N LYS A 35 -2.87 -7.28 -14.26
CA LYS A 35 -1.97 -8.21 -14.94
C LYS A 35 -2.70 -9.42 -15.50
N SER A 36 -3.61 -9.99 -14.70
CA SER A 36 -4.39 -11.18 -15.04
C SER A 36 -5.63 -11.26 -14.17
N THR A 37 -6.67 -11.90 -14.67
CA THR A 37 -7.86 -12.24 -13.90
C THR A 37 -8.48 -13.54 -14.42
N ASP A 38 -9.03 -14.32 -13.52
CA ASP A 38 -9.90 -15.46 -13.81
C ASP A 38 -11.25 -15.35 -13.08
N LEU A 39 -11.60 -14.16 -12.56
CA LEU A 39 -12.93 -13.87 -12.00
C LEU A 39 -14.00 -14.17 -13.06
N SER A 40 -14.85 -15.14 -12.75
CA SER A 40 -15.87 -15.63 -13.68
C SER A 40 -16.97 -16.39 -12.94
N SER A 41 -18.19 -16.25 -13.46
CA SER A 41 -19.31 -17.09 -13.05
C SER A 41 -19.21 -18.51 -13.63
N ALA A 42 -19.34 -19.50 -12.76
CA ALA A 42 -19.40 -20.92 -13.10
C ALA A 42 -20.67 -21.58 -12.52
N GLN A 43 -21.15 -22.61 -13.22
CA GLN A 43 -22.26 -23.45 -12.76
C GLN A 43 -21.94 -24.91 -13.11
N PRO A 44 -21.62 -25.77 -12.12
CA PRO A 44 -21.29 -27.15 -12.38
C PRO A 44 -22.54 -27.96 -12.77
N LEU A 45 -22.31 -29.09 -13.43
CA LEU A 45 -23.32 -30.09 -13.70
C LEU A 45 -23.17 -31.23 -12.69
N GLY A 46 -24.29 -31.67 -12.09
CA GLY A 46 -24.33 -32.78 -11.16
C GLY A 46 -25.08 -33.99 -11.74
N ASP A 47 -24.73 -35.17 -11.24
CA ASP A 47 -25.40 -36.42 -11.63
C ASP A 47 -26.83 -36.47 -11.06
N ASP A 48 -27.77 -36.93 -11.88
CA ASP A 48 -29.15 -37.13 -11.44
C ASP A 48 -29.25 -38.34 -10.49
N PRO A 49 -29.80 -38.19 -9.27
CA PRO A 49 -29.96 -39.28 -8.32
C PRO A 49 -31.03 -40.33 -8.70
N LEU A 50 -31.71 -40.20 -9.85
CA LEU A 50 -32.75 -41.14 -10.29
C LEU A 50 -32.23 -42.58 -10.47
N LEU A 51 -32.71 -43.47 -9.59
CA LEU A 51 -32.45 -44.91 -9.65
C LEU A 51 -33.48 -45.65 -10.51
N GLY A 52 -33.09 -46.79 -11.11
CA GLY A 52 -33.99 -47.68 -11.85
C GLY A 52 -34.15 -47.41 -13.35
N ARG A 53 -33.35 -46.49 -13.93
CA ARG A 53 -33.37 -46.12 -15.37
C ARG A 53 -32.38 -46.92 -16.25
N GLY A 54 -31.74 -47.95 -15.69
CA GLY A 54 -30.73 -48.76 -16.38
C GLY A 54 -29.29 -48.32 -16.09
N ARG A 55 -28.32 -48.75 -16.92
CA ARG A 55 -26.87 -48.53 -16.71
C ARG A 55 -26.32 -47.26 -17.35
N ASN A 56 -27.11 -46.55 -18.15
CA ASN A 56 -26.68 -45.34 -18.84
C ASN A 56 -26.90 -44.12 -17.93
N ALA A 57 -25.99 -43.14 -18.02
CA ALA A 57 -26.12 -41.86 -17.31
C ALA A 57 -27.43 -41.15 -17.70
N GLN A 58 -28.05 -40.49 -16.73
CA GLN A 58 -29.23 -39.66 -16.93
C GLN A 58 -28.83 -38.21 -17.23
N ASP A 59 -29.80 -37.37 -17.62
CA ASP A 59 -29.56 -35.96 -17.88
C ASP A 59 -29.03 -35.28 -16.60
N PRO A 60 -27.91 -34.53 -16.67
CA PRO A 60 -27.38 -33.87 -15.49
C PRO A 60 -28.26 -32.71 -15.05
N TYR A 61 -28.25 -32.40 -13.74
CA TYR A 61 -28.87 -31.19 -13.22
C TYR A 61 -27.84 -30.06 -13.11
N ARG A 62 -28.32 -28.81 -13.11
CA ARG A 62 -27.46 -27.63 -12.91
C ARG A 62 -27.28 -27.34 -11.43
N GLY A 63 -26.02 -27.24 -10.99
CA GLY A 63 -25.66 -26.86 -9.64
C GLY A 63 -25.88 -25.38 -9.35
N LEU A 64 -25.38 -24.95 -8.19
CA LEU A 64 -25.43 -23.54 -7.76
C LEU A 64 -24.45 -22.70 -8.58
N ILE A 65 -24.77 -21.41 -8.74
CA ILE A 65 -23.87 -20.45 -9.38
C ILE A 65 -22.83 -19.98 -8.37
N THR A 66 -21.59 -19.87 -8.84
CA THR A 66 -20.45 -19.29 -8.10
C THR A 66 -19.76 -18.29 -9.00
N ASP A 67 -19.49 -17.09 -8.52
CA ASP A 67 -18.71 -16.08 -9.25
C ASP A 67 -17.53 -15.66 -8.37
N GLU A 68 -16.41 -16.34 -8.54
CA GLU A 68 -15.24 -16.21 -7.69
C GLU A 68 -13.98 -16.31 -8.55
N GLY A 69 -12.90 -15.69 -8.09
CA GLY A 69 -11.63 -15.81 -8.78
C GLY A 69 -10.57 -14.87 -8.24
N GLN A 70 -9.48 -14.79 -8.99
CA GLN A 70 -8.29 -14.04 -8.67
C GLN A 70 -8.13 -12.85 -9.60
N LEU A 71 -7.49 -11.82 -9.08
CA LEU A 71 -7.08 -10.64 -9.83
C LEU A 71 -5.66 -10.27 -9.42
N ASP A 72 -4.71 -10.42 -10.35
CA ASP A 72 -3.33 -9.98 -10.16
C ASP A 72 -3.22 -8.50 -10.52
N ILE A 73 -2.86 -7.66 -9.55
CA ILE A 73 -2.78 -6.21 -9.65
C ILE A 73 -1.33 -5.70 -9.49
N PRO A 74 -0.96 -4.58 -10.12
CA PRO A 74 0.25 -3.88 -9.72
C PRO A 74 0.09 -3.27 -8.33
N LEU A 75 1.12 -3.34 -7.50
CA LEU A 75 1.23 -2.45 -6.34
C LEU A 75 1.80 -1.12 -6.84
N ASP A 76 0.94 -0.11 -6.92
CA ASP A 76 1.29 1.22 -7.36
C ASP A 76 0.91 2.28 -6.32
N LEU A 77 1.47 3.48 -6.48
CA LEU A 77 1.32 4.58 -5.53
C LEU A 77 -0.13 5.01 -5.30
N ARG A 78 -1.02 4.83 -6.29
CA ARG A 78 -2.37 5.40 -6.29
C ARG A 78 -3.47 4.34 -6.39
N GLY A 79 -3.38 3.40 -7.33
CA GLY A 79 -4.39 2.35 -7.49
C GLY A 79 -4.47 1.40 -6.29
N THR A 80 -3.35 1.14 -5.60
CA THR A 80 -3.33 0.25 -4.42
C THR A 80 -4.34 0.65 -3.34
N GLY A 81 -4.53 1.96 -3.09
CA GLY A 81 -5.47 2.41 -2.06
C GLY A 81 -6.93 2.04 -2.35
N PHE A 82 -7.32 1.91 -3.63
CA PHE A 82 -8.65 1.42 -4.02
C PHE A 82 -8.86 -0.03 -3.53
N TRP A 83 -7.86 -0.88 -3.74
CA TRP A 83 -7.93 -2.30 -3.35
C TRP A 83 -7.85 -2.50 -1.84
N LEU A 84 -7.03 -1.69 -1.15
CA LEU A 84 -6.98 -1.69 0.32
C LEU A 84 -8.32 -1.26 0.91
N THR A 85 -9.00 -0.29 0.30
CA THR A 85 -10.34 0.13 0.72
C THR A 85 -11.36 -1.00 0.56
N GLY A 86 -11.25 -1.77 -0.52
CA GLY A 86 -12.09 -2.96 -0.71
C GLY A 86 -11.86 -4.06 0.33
N LEU A 87 -10.63 -4.20 0.80
CA LEU A 87 -10.23 -5.27 1.72
C LEU A 87 -10.47 -4.93 3.20
N PHE A 88 -10.33 -3.66 3.57
CA PHE A 88 -10.34 -3.21 4.97
C PHE A 88 -11.46 -2.22 5.31
N GLY A 89 -12.19 -1.70 4.31
CA GLY A 89 -13.12 -0.60 4.49
C GLY A 89 -12.48 0.77 4.31
N ASP A 90 -13.12 1.82 4.82
CA ASP A 90 -12.69 3.20 4.59
C ASP A 90 -11.43 3.57 5.41
N PRO A 91 -10.42 4.23 4.81
CA PRO A 91 -9.24 4.65 5.55
C PRO A 91 -9.50 5.88 6.40
N VAL A 92 -8.78 5.97 7.53
CA VAL A 92 -8.53 7.26 8.17
C VAL A 92 -7.48 8.00 7.35
N THR A 93 -7.87 9.16 6.80
CA THR A 93 -7.00 9.97 5.95
C THR A 93 -6.64 11.28 6.63
N ALA A 94 -5.34 11.59 6.71
CA ALA A 94 -4.85 12.86 7.22
C ALA A 94 -3.79 13.46 6.28
N PRO A 95 -3.83 14.78 5.99
CA PRO A 95 -2.79 15.42 5.21
C PRO A 95 -1.47 15.43 5.99
N THR A 96 -0.35 15.28 5.28
CA THR A 96 1.00 15.28 5.85
C THR A 96 1.80 16.46 5.34
N ASN A 97 2.59 17.06 6.22
CA ASN A 97 3.50 18.16 5.86
C ASN A 97 4.71 17.62 5.09
N ALA A 98 5.13 18.35 4.06
CA ALA A 98 6.42 18.08 3.43
C ALA A 98 7.55 18.42 4.39
N SER A 99 8.59 17.59 4.43
CA SER A 99 9.72 17.80 5.32
C SER A 99 11.06 17.55 4.62
N GLY A 100 12.11 18.14 5.17
CA GLY A 100 13.47 18.00 4.68
C GLY A 100 14.45 18.35 5.78
N SER A 101 15.74 18.16 5.53
CA SER A 101 16.76 18.46 6.52
C SER A 101 18.06 18.95 5.92
N ILE A 102 18.81 19.69 6.75
CA ILE A 102 20.19 20.09 6.50
C ILE A 102 21.03 19.59 7.68
N VAL A 103 22.04 18.77 7.39
CA VAL A 103 22.89 18.13 8.39
C VAL A 103 24.26 18.80 8.42
N PHE A 104 24.59 19.42 9.55
CA PHE A 104 25.85 20.12 9.77
C PHE A 104 26.85 19.17 10.43
N ALA A 105 27.91 18.79 9.73
CA ALA A 105 28.97 17.93 10.28
C ALA A 105 30.01 18.74 11.08
N VAL A 106 30.16 20.02 10.75
CA VAL A 106 31.08 20.98 11.38
C VAL A 106 30.38 22.32 11.52
N ASN A 107 30.95 23.21 12.32
CA ASN A 107 30.38 24.55 12.50
C ASN A 107 30.57 25.34 11.19
N PRO A 108 29.55 26.06 10.69
CA PRO A 108 29.71 26.95 9.54
C PRO A 108 30.79 28.01 9.79
N THR A 109 31.39 28.49 8.72
CA THR A 109 32.30 29.64 8.71
C THR A 109 31.56 30.90 8.25
N ALA A 110 32.09 32.08 8.59
CA ALA A 110 31.45 33.33 8.18
C ALA A 110 31.40 33.44 6.65
N GLY A 111 30.21 33.71 6.11
CA GLY A 111 29.93 33.72 4.67
C GLY A 111 29.38 32.41 4.11
N ASP A 112 29.35 31.33 4.90
CA ASP A 112 28.57 30.14 4.52
C ASP A 112 27.07 30.46 4.52
N THR A 113 26.30 29.73 3.73
CA THR A 113 24.89 30.00 3.51
C THR A 113 24.03 28.74 3.57
N VAL A 114 22.79 28.90 4.03
CA VAL A 114 21.68 28.03 3.66
C VAL A 114 20.77 28.79 2.69
N THR A 115 20.20 28.10 1.70
CA THR A 115 19.25 28.69 0.76
C THR A 115 17.93 27.95 0.87
N LEU A 116 16.87 28.70 1.14
CA LEU A 116 15.53 28.20 1.44
C LEU A 116 14.55 28.83 0.46
N ASN A 117 14.07 28.04 -0.48
CA ASN A 117 13.20 28.47 -1.58
C ASN A 117 13.66 29.71 -2.35
N GLY A 118 14.98 29.84 -2.53
CA GLY A 118 15.62 30.97 -3.21
C GLY A 118 16.09 32.10 -2.28
N THR A 119 15.60 32.16 -1.05
CA THR A 119 16.09 33.12 -0.02
C THR A 119 17.42 32.63 0.54
N VAL A 120 18.45 33.48 0.49
CA VAL A 120 19.80 33.16 0.97
C VAL A 120 19.96 33.64 2.41
N TRP A 121 20.25 32.72 3.31
CA TRP A 121 20.48 32.99 4.72
C TRP A 121 21.96 32.79 5.05
N THR A 122 22.61 33.80 5.62
CA THR A 122 24.09 33.83 5.77
C THR A 122 24.53 33.63 7.22
N PHE A 123 25.57 32.82 7.43
CA PHE A 123 26.22 32.69 8.74
C PHE A 123 27.27 33.78 8.92
N VAL A 124 27.25 34.47 10.07
CA VAL A 124 28.15 35.58 10.39
C VAL A 124 28.87 35.37 11.72
N SER A 125 30.06 35.96 11.87
CA SER A 125 30.84 35.92 13.11
C SER A 125 30.52 37.05 14.10
N GLY A 126 29.72 38.03 13.69
CA GLY A 126 29.30 39.20 14.48
C GLY A 126 27.80 39.23 14.77
N THR A 127 27.28 40.39 15.19
CA THR A 127 25.83 40.59 15.39
C THR A 127 25.08 40.36 14.08
N ALA A 128 24.12 39.43 14.09
CA ALA A 128 23.31 39.12 12.92
C ALA A 128 22.34 40.27 12.57
N GLY A 129 22.23 40.56 11.27
CA GLY A 129 21.20 41.39 10.68
C GLY A 129 19.95 40.60 10.27
N ALA A 130 19.22 41.11 9.29
CA ALA A 130 18.14 40.36 8.64
C ALA A 130 18.75 39.24 7.77
N GLU A 131 18.09 38.08 7.71
CA GLU A 131 18.53 36.92 6.91
C GLU A 131 19.94 36.41 7.27
N GLU A 132 20.34 36.61 8.52
CA GLU A 132 21.63 36.19 9.04
C GLU A 132 21.48 35.44 10.36
N THR A 133 22.42 34.54 10.63
CA THR A 133 22.57 33.87 11.93
C THR A 133 23.98 34.02 12.45
N GLN A 134 24.11 34.43 13.71
CA GLN A 134 25.40 34.50 14.38
C GLN A 134 25.90 33.09 14.73
N ILE A 135 27.11 32.77 14.29
CA ILE A 135 27.82 31.52 14.61
C ILE A 135 28.14 31.48 16.11
N GLN A 136 27.87 30.34 16.75
CA GLN A 136 28.10 30.10 18.17
C GLN A 136 29.31 29.18 18.40
N GLY A 137 29.61 28.90 19.67
CA GLY A 137 30.78 28.10 20.06
C GLY A 137 30.74 26.64 19.60
N THR A 138 29.55 26.06 19.45
CA THR A 138 29.36 24.68 18.95
C THR A 138 28.36 24.61 17.80
N VAL A 139 28.42 23.55 17.00
CA VAL A 139 27.48 23.30 15.89
C VAL A 139 26.03 23.30 16.40
N THR A 140 25.77 22.62 17.52
CA THR A 140 24.42 22.56 18.08
C THR A 140 23.89 23.93 18.51
N GLN A 141 24.73 24.75 19.13
CA GLN A 141 24.37 26.12 19.49
C GLN A 141 24.13 26.99 18.26
N THR A 142 24.94 26.85 17.21
CA THR A 142 24.75 27.58 15.95
C THR A 142 23.43 27.17 15.27
N VAL A 143 23.10 25.87 15.26
CA VAL A 143 21.84 25.40 14.68
C VAL A 143 20.64 25.80 15.56
N ASP A 144 20.77 25.81 16.89
CA ASP A 144 19.73 26.33 17.78
C ASP A 144 19.47 27.83 17.53
N GLN A 145 20.52 28.62 17.34
CA GLN A 145 20.40 30.03 16.97
C GLN A 145 19.74 30.18 15.59
N LEU A 146 20.16 29.39 14.60
CA LEU A 146 19.56 29.36 13.26
C LEU A 146 18.06 29.06 13.32
N VAL A 147 17.66 28.08 14.11
CA VAL A 147 16.23 27.74 14.32
C VAL A 147 15.48 28.93 14.91
N SER A 148 16.06 29.61 15.91
CA SER A 148 15.43 30.80 16.51
C SER A 148 15.27 31.92 15.49
N ASP A 149 16.31 32.21 14.71
CA ASP A 149 16.29 33.33 13.77
C ASP A 149 15.37 33.06 12.57
N LEU A 150 15.37 31.83 12.03
CA LEU A 150 14.49 31.43 10.93
C LEU A 150 13.01 31.50 11.33
N ASN A 151 12.64 30.98 12.51
CA ASN A 151 11.26 31.04 12.99
C ASN A 151 10.81 32.47 13.38
N ALA A 152 11.76 33.38 13.66
CA ALA A 152 11.47 34.79 13.90
C ALA A 152 11.51 35.65 12.63
N SER A 153 11.91 35.07 11.49
CA SER A 153 12.06 35.80 10.24
C SER A 153 10.73 36.37 9.74
N GLY A 154 10.78 37.61 9.24
CA GLY A 154 9.66 38.25 8.55
C GLY A 154 9.61 37.96 7.04
N ASP A 155 10.58 37.20 6.51
CA ASP A 155 10.62 36.85 5.08
C ASP A 155 9.46 35.89 4.73
N PRO A 156 8.65 36.20 3.69
CA PRO A 156 7.46 35.41 3.35
C PRO A 156 7.76 34.01 2.80
N GLU A 157 8.97 33.73 2.32
CA GLU A 157 9.36 32.39 1.87
C GLU A 157 9.84 31.54 3.06
N ILE A 158 10.61 32.13 3.98
CA ILE A 158 11.02 31.47 5.24
C ILE A 158 9.79 31.16 6.10
N ALA A 159 8.84 32.08 6.20
CA ALA A 159 7.63 31.93 7.00
C ALA A 159 6.65 30.84 6.51
N LYS A 160 6.92 30.16 5.40
CA LYS A 160 6.14 28.99 4.94
C LYS A 160 6.50 27.69 5.67
N CYS A 161 7.60 27.70 6.42
CA CYS A 161 8.09 26.53 7.12
C CYS A 161 8.29 26.79 8.60
N THR A 162 8.06 25.75 9.39
CA THR A 162 8.51 25.64 10.77
C THR A 162 9.89 24.97 10.79
N TYR A 163 10.81 25.56 11.54
CA TYR A 163 12.18 25.07 11.70
C TYR A 163 12.40 24.49 13.08
N SER A 164 13.12 23.38 13.15
CA SER A 164 13.45 22.76 14.44
C SER A 164 14.80 22.04 14.39
N ARG A 165 15.36 21.76 15.57
CA ARG A 165 16.51 20.88 15.73
C ARG A 165 16.13 19.75 16.69
N PRO A 166 16.06 18.49 16.25
CA PRO A 166 15.86 17.38 17.16
C PRO A 166 16.91 17.36 18.27
N THR A 167 16.52 16.90 19.47
CA THR A 167 17.41 16.90 20.63
C THR A 167 18.68 16.08 20.33
N SER A 168 19.83 16.61 20.71
CA SER A 168 21.15 15.98 20.51
C SER A 168 21.59 15.77 19.05
N THR A 169 20.87 16.31 18.06
CA THR A 169 21.31 16.28 16.65
C THR A 169 21.94 17.61 16.23
N GLN A 170 22.71 17.56 15.15
CA GLN A 170 23.28 18.72 14.44
C GLN A 170 22.50 18.97 13.13
N THR A 171 21.18 18.75 13.19
CA THR A 171 20.31 18.70 12.01
C THR A 171 19.23 19.76 12.11
N LEU A 172 19.20 20.67 11.14
CA LEU A 172 18.05 21.53 10.92
C LEU A 172 16.98 20.69 10.22
N VAL A 173 15.80 20.58 10.82
CA VAL A 173 14.61 20.00 10.21
C VAL A 173 13.70 21.13 9.77
N ILE A 174 13.22 21.03 8.54
CA ILE A 174 12.37 22.02 7.88
C ILE A 174 11.06 21.31 7.57
N ALA A 175 9.95 21.83 8.09
CA ALA A 175 8.61 21.32 7.83
C ALA A 175 7.77 22.41 7.17
N PHE A 176 7.21 22.14 6.00
CA PHE A 176 6.32 23.07 5.31
C PHE A 176 4.98 23.14 6.03
N ASP A 177 4.49 24.32 6.40
CA ASP A 177 3.36 24.44 7.33
C ASP A 177 2.02 24.03 6.73
N THR A 178 1.84 24.24 5.42
CA THR A 178 0.64 23.77 4.72
C THR A 178 0.77 22.28 4.41
N ALA A 179 0.03 21.46 5.15
CA ALA A 179 -0.04 20.03 4.90
C ALA A 179 -0.58 19.70 3.49
N GLY A 180 -0.14 18.57 2.93
CA GLY A 180 -0.44 18.14 1.58
C GLY A 180 0.77 18.26 0.63
N PRO A 181 0.56 18.01 -0.68
CA PRO A 181 1.66 17.86 -1.64
C PRO A 181 2.32 19.19 -2.06
N SER A 182 1.74 20.35 -1.72
CA SER A 182 2.23 21.66 -2.14
C SER A 182 3.63 21.98 -1.65
N GLY A 183 4.02 21.45 -0.48
CA GLY A 183 5.35 21.69 0.10
C GLY A 183 6.49 20.96 -0.59
N ASN A 184 6.21 19.92 -1.40
CA ASN A 184 7.25 19.08 -2.02
C ASN A 184 8.14 19.82 -3.04
N GLY A 185 7.69 20.99 -3.50
CA GLY A 185 8.46 21.85 -4.41
C GLY A 185 9.42 22.83 -3.71
N PHE A 186 9.34 22.95 -2.38
CA PHE A 186 10.17 23.90 -1.62
C PHE A 186 11.63 23.47 -1.66
N THR A 187 12.49 24.31 -2.23
CA THR A 187 13.91 23.99 -2.46
C THR A 187 14.76 24.27 -1.24
N ILE A 188 15.75 23.42 -0.99
CA ILE A 188 16.71 23.56 0.10
C ILE A 188 18.14 23.34 -0.40
N ALA A 189 19.08 24.17 0.03
CA ALA A 189 20.50 24.03 -0.27
C ALA A 189 21.36 24.58 0.87
N ALA A 190 22.63 24.17 0.93
CA ALA A 190 23.63 24.69 1.86
C ALA A 190 25.02 24.70 1.21
N SER A 191 25.84 25.71 1.53
CA SER A 191 27.21 25.82 1.01
C SER A 191 28.21 24.91 1.74
N ALA A 192 27.98 24.67 3.03
CA ALA A 192 28.90 23.95 3.92
C ALA A 192 28.17 22.95 4.86
N ALA A 193 27.09 22.33 4.36
CA ALA A 193 26.37 21.28 5.07
C ALA A 193 25.81 20.23 4.10
N ASN A 194 25.50 19.04 4.60
CA ASN A 194 24.92 17.98 3.77
C ASN A 194 23.40 18.17 3.67
N VAL A 195 22.88 18.19 2.44
CA VAL A 195 21.46 18.29 2.15
C VAL A 195 21.02 16.97 1.50
N PRO A 196 20.29 16.08 2.21
CA PRO A 196 19.94 14.76 1.69
C PRO A 196 19.04 14.78 0.45
N SER A 197 18.23 15.83 0.29
CA SER A 197 17.33 16.04 -0.83
C SER A 197 17.27 17.53 -1.19
N PRO A 198 17.33 17.91 -2.48
CA PRO A 198 17.29 19.32 -2.88
C PRO A 198 15.91 19.99 -2.69
N THR A 199 14.87 19.20 -2.39
CA THR A 199 13.54 19.70 -2.02
C THR A 199 13.02 18.99 -0.77
N LEU A 200 12.03 19.59 -0.11
CA LEU A 200 11.21 18.89 0.87
C LEU A 200 10.45 17.74 0.19
N THR A 201 10.14 16.69 0.94
CA THR A 201 9.49 15.48 0.45
C THR A 201 8.45 14.95 1.44
N GLY A 202 7.65 13.96 1.04
CA GLY A 202 6.67 13.29 1.92
C GLY A 202 5.39 14.09 2.22
N GLY A 203 5.23 15.30 1.68
CA GLY A 203 3.98 16.04 1.75
C GLY A 203 2.91 15.37 0.89
N GLY A 204 1.75 15.07 1.47
CA GLY A 204 0.73 14.25 0.80
C GLY A 204 -0.42 13.94 1.73
N TYR A 205 -0.98 12.74 1.59
CA TYR A 205 -2.07 12.22 2.41
C TYR A 205 -1.70 10.84 2.93
N SER A 206 -1.76 10.69 4.26
CA SER A 206 -1.56 9.43 4.95
C SER A 206 -2.91 8.75 5.12
N HIS A 207 -3.08 7.62 4.45
CA HIS A 207 -4.23 6.75 4.57
C HIS A 207 -3.88 5.55 5.44
N VAL A 208 -4.67 5.31 6.49
CA VAL A 208 -4.50 4.18 7.40
C VAL A 208 -5.76 3.33 7.39
N TRP A 209 -5.60 2.06 7.03
CA TRP A 209 -6.63 1.03 7.15
C TRP A 209 -6.26 0.09 8.28
N GLU A 210 -7.27 -0.34 9.05
CA GLU A 210 -7.11 -1.33 10.10
C GLU A 210 -7.85 -2.61 9.73
N SER A 211 -7.28 -3.76 10.09
CA SER A 211 -7.95 -5.05 9.94
C SER A 211 -9.08 -5.24 10.96
N GLY A 212 -10.07 -6.06 10.59
CA GLY A 212 -11.12 -6.53 11.51
C GLY A 212 -12.39 -5.67 11.51
N ALA A 213 -12.64 -4.90 10.44
CA ALA A 213 -13.94 -4.25 10.25
C ALA A 213 -15.06 -5.29 10.11
N ASP A 214 -16.19 -5.06 10.78
CA ASP A 214 -17.36 -5.95 10.72
C ASP A 214 -18.01 -5.95 9.33
N ASP A 215 -17.97 -4.81 8.65
CA ASP A 215 -18.49 -4.62 7.29
C ASP A 215 -17.38 -4.13 6.37
N ILE A 216 -17.25 -4.78 5.21
CA ILE A 216 -16.36 -4.35 4.13
C ILE A 216 -17.18 -4.07 2.85
N PRO A 217 -16.76 -3.11 2.02
CA PRO A 217 -17.56 -2.68 0.88
C PRO A 217 -17.62 -3.72 -0.24
N SER A 218 -18.75 -3.74 -0.94
CA SER A 218 -18.88 -4.45 -2.21
C SER A 218 -18.66 -3.54 -3.41
N TYR A 219 -18.28 -4.13 -4.53
CA TYR A 219 -17.96 -3.45 -5.78
C TYR A 219 -18.66 -4.12 -6.95
N THR A 220 -19.02 -3.29 -7.92
CA THR A 220 -19.27 -3.75 -9.28
C THR A 220 -17.95 -3.72 -10.04
N ILE A 221 -17.52 -4.87 -10.56
CA ILE A 221 -16.32 -5.00 -11.40
C ILE A 221 -16.72 -5.37 -12.83
N GLU A 222 -16.27 -4.62 -13.83
CA GLU A 222 -16.46 -4.91 -15.25
C GLU A 222 -15.15 -5.34 -15.90
N VAL A 223 -15.13 -6.55 -16.46
CA VAL A 223 -14.07 -7.04 -17.36
C VAL A 223 -14.56 -6.92 -18.80
N GLY A 224 -13.92 -6.04 -19.57
CA GLY A 224 -14.34 -5.67 -20.90
C GLY A 224 -13.41 -6.14 -22.01
N HIS A 225 -14.00 -6.50 -23.16
CA HIS A 225 -13.31 -6.75 -24.42
C HIS A 225 -13.80 -5.80 -25.51
N PRO A 226 -13.51 -4.49 -25.39
CA PRO A 226 -14.12 -3.44 -26.21
C PRO A 226 -13.72 -3.50 -27.70
N LYS A 227 -12.58 -4.11 -28.03
CA LYS A 227 -12.10 -4.19 -29.42
C LYS A 227 -12.61 -5.41 -30.18
N LEU A 228 -13.42 -6.28 -29.58
CA LEU A 228 -14.06 -7.37 -30.31
C LEU A 228 -15.01 -6.82 -31.38
N THR A 229 -15.19 -7.57 -32.47
CA THR A 229 -16.22 -7.26 -33.50
C THR A 229 -17.60 -7.11 -32.88
N THR A 230 -17.91 -7.96 -31.91
CA THR A 230 -19.06 -7.81 -31.01
C THR A 230 -18.49 -7.60 -29.60
N PRO A 231 -18.40 -6.34 -29.12
CA PRO A 231 -17.92 -6.06 -27.78
C PRO A 231 -18.69 -6.83 -26.71
N VAL A 232 -17.97 -7.27 -25.69
CA VAL A 232 -18.53 -8.00 -24.56
C VAL A 232 -17.95 -7.43 -23.29
N PHE A 233 -18.81 -7.25 -22.29
CA PHE A 233 -18.46 -6.75 -20.97
C PHE A 233 -19.12 -7.65 -19.94
N PHE A 234 -18.32 -8.28 -19.09
CA PHE A 234 -18.76 -9.11 -17.98
C PHE A 234 -18.77 -8.25 -16.73
N ARG A 235 -19.92 -8.13 -16.06
CA ARG A 235 -20.10 -7.33 -14.85
C ARG A 235 -20.36 -8.26 -13.68
N HIS A 236 -19.48 -8.20 -12.69
CA HIS A 236 -19.53 -8.95 -11.44
C HIS A 236 -20.08 -8.00 -10.38
N LEU A 237 -21.34 -8.17 -10.01
CA LEU A 237 -22.01 -7.33 -9.00
C LEU A 237 -21.82 -7.96 -7.61
N GLY A 238 -21.84 -7.14 -6.56
CA GLY A 238 -21.67 -7.63 -5.19
C GLY A 238 -20.30 -8.26 -4.96
N THR A 239 -19.25 -7.76 -5.64
CA THR A 239 -17.89 -8.27 -5.49
C THR A 239 -17.27 -7.79 -4.19
N VAL A 240 -16.91 -8.71 -3.31
CA VAL A 240 -16.23 -8.46 -2.03
C VAL A 240 -14.83 -9.06 -2.08
N MET A 241 -13.87 -8.36 -1.49
CA MET A 241 -12.46 -8.72 -1.52
C MET A 241 -12.16 -9.65 -0.35
N GLU A 242 -11.78 -10.89 -0.67
CA GLU A 242 -11.49 -11.90 0.34
C GLU A 242 -10.08 -11.78 0.88
N SER A 243 -9.08 -11.72 0.00
CA SER A 243 -7.69 -11.72 0.42
C SER A 243 -6.80 -10.88 -0.49
N LEU A 244 -5.66 -10.47 0.09
CA LEU A 244 -4.54 -9.84 -0.60
C LEU A 244 -3.27 -10.63 -0.24
N ASN A 245 -2.56 -11.07 -1.27
CA ASN A 245 -1.23 -11.65 -1.15
C ASN A 245 -0.22 -10.83 -1.95
N PHE A 246 0.96 -10.57 -1.40
CA PHE A 246 2.09 -10.11 -2.20
C PHE A 246 3.39 -10.80 -1.78
N GLU A 247 4.30 -10.88 -2.75
CA GLU A 247 5.64 -11.41 -2.56
C GLU A 247 6.66 -10.29 -2.77
N MET A 248 7.72 -10.34 -1.96
CA MET A 248 8.86 -9.44 -2.03
C MET A 248 10.02 -10.13 -2.72
N GLY A 249 10.54 -9.47 -3.75
CA GLY A 249 11.72 -9.90 -4.49
C GLY A 249 12.84 -8.85 -4.41
N GLN A 250 13.97 -9.15 -5.05
CA GLN A 250 15.11 -8.22 -5.09
C GLN A 250 15.03 -7.24 -6.26
N GLU A 251 14.27 -7.57 -7.30
CA GLU A 251 14.14 -6.78 -8.51
C GLU A 251 12.75 -6.90 -9.15
N GLY A 252 12.48 -6.00 -10.10
CA GLY A 252 11.21 -5.95 -10.82
C GLY A 252 10.13 -5.12 -10.11
N PRO A 253 8.97 -4.97 -10.76
CA PRO A 253 7.86 -4.22 -10.19
C PRO A 253 7.07 -5.03 -9.17
N ALA A 254 6.60 -4.39 -8.11
CA ALA A 254 5.76 -5.01 -7.10
C ALA A 254 4.35 -5.30 -7.63
N ASN A 255 3.79 -6.44 -7.25
CA ASN A 255 2.45 -6.88 -7.62
C ASN A 255 1.81 -7.57 -6.43
N ALA A 256 0.49 -7.61 -6.42
CA ALA A 256 -0.27 -8.37 -5.46
C ALA A 256 -1.35 -9.19 -6.18
N ARG A 257 -1.84 -10.22 -5.50
CA ARG A 257 -2.95 -11.05 -5.93
C ARG A 257 -4.10 -10.84 -4.97
N LEU A 258 -5.25 -10.50 -5.54
CA LEU A 258 -6.51 -10.46 -4.82
C LEU A 258 -7.29 -11.75 -5.06
N GLN A 259 -8.03 -12.20 -4.05
CA GLN A 259 -9.15 -13.14 -4.25
C GLN A 259 -10.46 -12.39 -4.05
N LEU A 260 -11.41 -12.67 -4.92
CA LEU A 260 -12.66 -11.93 -5.06
C LEU A 260 -13.85 -12.91 -5.07
N VAL A 261 -14.93 -12.48 -4.43
CA VAL A 261 -16.20 -13.23 -4.37
C VAL A 261 -17.32 -12.29 -4.77
N ALA A 262 -17.98 -12.58 -5.88
CA ALA A 262 -19.08 -11.80 -6.40
C ALA A 262 -20.42 -12.51 -6.22
N GLN A 263 -21.50 -11.72 -6.17
CA GLN A 263 -22.85 -12.26 -6.12
C GLN A 263 -23.19 -12.99 -7.42
N GLY A 264 -22.75 -12.43 -8.54
CA GLY A 264 -22.87 -13.08 -9.84
C GLY A 264 -22.49 -12.17 -11.00
N GLU A 265 -22.43 -12.80 -12.17
CA GLU A 265 -21.98 -12.18 -13.41
C GLU A 265 -23.15 -11.91 -14.36
N GLU A 266 -23.09 -10.77 -15.03
CA GLU A 266 -24.00 -10.40 -16.11
C GLU A 266 -23.22 -9.92 -17.34
N ARG A 267 -23.73 -10.27 -18.53
CA ARG A 267 -23.06 -9.96 -19.80
C ARG A 267 -23.75 -8.82 -20.54
N PHE A 268 -22.98 -7.81 -20.93
CA PHE A 268 -23.43 -6.63 -21.66
C PHE A 268 -22.72 -6.45 -23.00
N SER A 269 -23.35 -5.70 -23.90
CA SER A 269 -22.80 -5.30 -25.21
C SER A 269 -22.16 -3.91 -25.20
N ALA A 270 -22.32 -3.15 -24.11
CA ALA A 270 -21.73 -1.84 -23.89
C ALA A 270 -21.08 -1.76 -22.51
N THR A 271 -20.01 -0.97 -22.41
CA THR A 271 -19.33 -0.73 -21.13
C THR A 271 -20.23 0.03 -20.17
N VAL A 272 -20.08 -0.22 -18.87
CA VAL A 272 -20.84 0.43 -17.80
C VAL A 272 -20.58 1.93 -17.73
N ASP A 273 -19.35 2.35 -18.01
CA ASP A 273 -18.94 3.75 -18.03
C ASP A 273 -18.02 4.00 -19.22
N ALA A 274 -18.41 4.87 -20.14
CA ALA A 274 -17.61 5.19 -21.31
C ALA A 274 -16.40 6.09 -20.98
N ASN A 275 -16.43 6.82 -19.86
CA ASN A 275 -15.41 7.79 -19.46
C ASN A 275 -15.03 7.65 -17.97
N PRO A 276 -14.58 6.45 -17.54
CA PRO A 276 -14.17 6.26 -16.16
C PRO A 276 -12.97 7.14 -15.83
N THR A 277 -12.85 7.55 -14.57
CA THR A 277 -11.62 8.15 -14.07
C THR A 277 -10.51 7.10 -14.01
N ALA A 278 -9.25 7.52 -13.98
CA ALA A 278 -8.12 6.59 -13.91
C ALA A 278 -7.01 7.14 -13.04
N TYR A 279 -6.33 6.26 -12.32
CA TYR A 279 -5.10 6.61 -11.63
C TYR A 279 -3.93 6.57 -12.61
N ALA A 280 -3.10 7.62 -12.61
CA ALA A 280 -1.86 7.57 -13.36
C ALA A 280 -0.88 6.60 -12.67
N LEU A 281 -0.59 5.49 -13.35
CA LEU A 281 0.20 4.37 -12.85
C LEU A 281 1.61 4.76 -12.43
N ARG A 282 1.96 4.47 -11.18
CA ARG A 282 3.31 4.66 -10.62
C ARG A 282 3.68 3.48 -9.73
N ARG A 283 4.33 2.47 -10.30
CA ARG A 283 4.56 1.18 -9.62
C ARG A 283 5.64 1.24 -8.56
N PHE A 284 5.41 0.58 -7.44
CA PHE A 284 6.47 0.31 -6.47
C PHE A 284 7.50 -0.65 -7.06
N SER A 285 8.76 -0.43 -6.73
CA SER A 285 9.88 -1.32 -7.12
C SER A 285 10.17 -2.30 -5.99
N GLN A 286 10.34 -3.57 -6.32
CA GLN A 286 10.78 -4.61 -5.40
C GLN A 286 12.15 -4.26 -4.78
N GLY A 287 13.04 -3.62 -5.54
CA GLY A 287 14.34 -3.15 -5.06
C GLY A 287 14.28 -2.01 -4.02
N ARG A 288 13.08 -1.48 -3.72
CA ARG A 288 12.81 -0.53 -2.63
C ARG A 288 11.89 -1.10 -1.56
N GLY A 289 11.73 -2.43 -1.56
CA GLY A 289 11.06 -3.17 -0.52
C GLY A 289 11.90 -3.21 0.76
N PHE A 290 11.23 -3.27 1.90
CA PHE A 290 11.88 -3.46 3.20
C PHE A 290 11.06 -4.40 4.08
N ILE A 291 11.75 -5.07 5.00
CA ILE A 291 11.15 -5.76 6.15
C ILE A 291 11.85 -5.24 7.41
N ARG A 292 11.08 -4.82 8.41
CA ARG A 292 11.59 -4.35 9.71
C ARG A 292 11.02 -5.17 10.85
N ARG A 293 11.77 -5.23 11.95
CA ARG A 293 11.35 -5.82 13.22
C ARG A 293 11.53 -4.80 14.34
N GLY A 294 10.48 -4.52 15.10
CA GLY A 294 10.51 -3.54 16.18
C GLY A 294 10.99 -2.16 15.72
N GLY A 295 10.63 -1.76 14.49
CA GLY A 295 11.06 -0.50 13.86
C GLY A 295 12.48 -0.50 13.26
N ALA A 296 13.30 -1.53 13.51
CA ALA A 296 14.65 -1.63 12.96
C ALA A 296 14.70 -2.47 11.68
N ALA A 297 15.50 -2.05 10.70
CA ALA A 297 15.71 -2.83 9.47
C ALA A 297 16.36 -4.19 9.78
N LEU A 298 15.81 -5.26 9.19
CA LEU A 298 16.44 -6.58 9.24
C LEU A 298 17.56 -6.64 8.19
N ALA A 299 18.76 -7.04 8.61
CA ALA A 299 19.88 -7.23 7.71
C ALA A 299 19.68 -8.53 6.89
N GLY A 300 20.07 -8.50 5.62
CA GLY A 300 20.14 -9.71 4.79
C GLY A 300 18.81 -10.34 4.40
N VAL A 301 17.70 -9.59 4.41
CA VAL A 301 16.41 -10.04 3.86
C VAL A 301 16.57 -10.32 2.36
N THR A 302 16.31 -11.57 1.95
CA THR A 302 16.40 -12.00 0.55
C THR A 302 15.03 -12.15 -0.12
N GLY A 303 13.96 -12.23 0.68
CA GLY A 303 12.59 -12.25 0.23
C GLY A 303 11.61 -12.34 1.38
N GLY A 304 10.33 -12.31 1.05
CA GLY A 304 9.24 -12.50 2.00
C GLY A 304 7.89 -12.47 1.31
N SER A 305 6.85 -12.89 2.02
CA SER A 305 5.48 -12.78 1.55
C SER A 305 4.58 -12.36 2.69
N LEU A 306 3.45 -11.75 2.34
CA LEU A 306 2.36 -11.42 3.26
C LEU A 306 1.05 -11.78 2.59
N THR A 307 0.19 -12.46 3.34
CA THR A 307 -1.19 -12.73 2.98
C THR A 307 -2.10 -12.23 4.10
N PHE A 308 -3.08 -11.43 3.75
CA PHE A 308 -4.21 -11.09 4.60
C PHE A 308 -5.49 -11.69 3.99
N SER A 309 -6.36 -12.26 4.81
CA SER A 309 -7.65 -12.81 4.39
C SER A 309 -8.76 -12.45 5.37
N ASN A 310 -9.90 -11.98 4.86
CA ASN A 310 -11.15 -11.81 5.60
C ASN A 310 -11.94 -13.13 5.75
N ASN A 311 -11.49 -14.20 5.07
CA ASN A 311 -12.10 -15.54 5.11
C ASN A 311 -13.63 -15.48 4.90
N LEU A 312 -14.07 -14.94 3.76
CA LEU A 312 -15.50 -14.64 3.53
C LEU A 312 -16.38 -15.89 3.60
N GLU A 313 -17.53 -15.78 4.24
CA GLU A 313 -18.59 -16.78 4.19
C GLU A 313 -19.53 -16.48 3.02
N ARG A 314 -19.82 -17.49 2.20
CA ARG A 314 -20.77 -17.37 1.10
C ARG A 314 -22.16 -17.67 1.63
N VAL A 315 -22.92 -16.63 1.94
CA VAL A 315 -24.29 -16.79 2.44
C VAL A 315 -25.17 -17.29 1.30
N ARG A 316 -25.67 -18.52 1.42
CA ARG A 316 -26.52 -19.16 0.40
C ARG A 316 -27.92 -19.36 0.93
N VAL A 317 -28.90 -18.84 0.20
CA VAL A 317 -30.34 -19.06 0.43
C VAL A 317 -31.03 -19.52 -0.84
N ILE A 318 -32.25 -20.06 -0.69
CA ILE A 318 -33.04 -20.49 -1.84
C ILE A 318 -33.52 -19.24 -2.59
N ARG A 319 -32.96 -19.01 -3.77
CA ARG A 319 -33.32 -17.93 -4.69
C ARG A 319 -33.57 -18.50 -6.09
N GLU A 320 -34.43 -17.82 -6.84
CA GLU A 320 -34.74 -18.20 -8.24
C GLU A 320 -33.51 -18.09 -9.15
N ASP A 321 -32.59 -17.15 -8.84
CA ASP A 321 -31.36 -16.92 -9.60
C ASP A 321 -30.21 -17.87 -9.25
N GLY A 322 -30.32 -18.66 -8.17
CA GLY A 322 -29.29 -19.60 -7.72
C GLY A 322 -27.95 -18.96 -7.29
N LYS A 323 -27.94 -17.64 -7.06
CA LYS A 323 -26.77 -16.85 -6.64
C LYS A 323 -26.62 -16.85 -5.11
N ILE A 324 -25.46 -16.41 -4.63
CA ILE A 324 -25.27 -16.14 -3.19
C ILE A 324 -26.10 -14.91 -2.78
N GLU A 325 -26.52 -14.86 -1.52
CA GLU A 325 -27.22 -13.70 -0.96
C GLU A 325 -26.24 -12.59 -0.59
N ALA A 326 -25.11 -12.97 0.02
CA ALA A 326 -24.03 -12.08 0.47
C ALA A 326 -22.69 -12.84 0.56
N ALA A 327 -21.61 -12.08 0.69
CA ALA A 327 -20.27 -12.57 0.98
C ALA A 327 -19.75 -11.80 2.21
N ASP A 328 -19.89 -12.40 3.39
CA ASP A 328 -19.68 -11.70 4.65
C ASP A 328 -18.31 -12.02 5.23
N PRO A 329 -17.55 -11.04 5.74
CA PRO A 329 -16.27 -11.31 6.39
C PRO A 329 -16.46 -12.17 7.64
N THR A 330 -15.52 -13.07 7.89
CA THR A 330 -15.46 -13.85 9.13
C THR A 330 -14.18 -13.53 9.90
N PHE A 331 -13.64 -14.49 10.63
CA PHE A 331 -12.39 -14.28 11.36
C PHE A 331 -11.25 -13.98 10.38
N ALA A 332 -10.70 -12.77 10.44
CA ALA A 332 -9.58 -12.37 9.59
C ALA A 332 -8.27 -13.05 10.02
N SER A 333 -7.41 -13.36 9.04
CA SER A 333 -6.08 -13.92 9.27
C SER A 333 -4.99 -13.14 8.53
N ALA A 334 -3.81 -13.04 9.14
CA ALA A 334 -2.61 -12.56 8.49
C ALA A 334 -1.43 -13.50 8.75
N GLU A 335 -0.82 -13.99 7.67
CA GLU A 335 0.31 -14.90 7.70
C GLU A 335 1.26 -14.62 6.55
N GLY A 336 2.49 -15.09 6.65
CA GLY A 336 3.48 -14.84 5.62
C GLY A 336 4.80 -15.51 5.91
N SER A 337 5.81 -15.17 5.12
CA SER A 337 7.16 -15.66 5.33
C SER A 337 8.19 -14.54 5.24
N MET A 338 9.34 -14.76 5.89
CA MET A 338 10.54 -13.98 5.65
C MET A 338 11.72 -14.91 5.45
N SER A 339 12.55 -14.60 4.45
CA SER A 339 13.83 -15.27 4.23
C SER A 339 14.96 -14.29 4.50
N VAL A 340 15.82 -14.66 5.44
CA VAL A 340 16.98 -13.85 5.85
C VAL A 340 18.26 -14.66 5.74
N ARG A 341 19.34 -14.01 5.36
CA ARG A 341 20.68 -14.59 5.47
C ARG A 341 21.00 -14.84 6.94
N PHE A 342 21.44 -16.06 7.24
CA PHE A 342 21.72 -16.47 8.61
C PHE A 342 22.97 -15.76 9.14
N ASP A 343 22.78 -14.84 10.09
CA ASP A 343 23.87 -14.18 10.84
C ASP A 343 24.01 -14.69 12.29
N GLY A 344 23.08 -15.54 12.73
CA GLY A 344 23.28 -16.47 13.84
C GLY A 344 22.93 -16.02 15.25
N ALA A 345 22.15 -14.96 15.50
CA ALA A 345 21.85 -14.60 16.90
C ALA A 345 20.42 -14.13 17.24
N THR A 346 19.78 -13.26 16.47
CA THR A 346 18.65 -12.48 17.05
C THR A 346 17.27 -13.09 16.81
N LEU A 347 16.95 -13.50 15.59
CA LEU A 347 15.61 -14.03 15.25
C LEU A 347 15.37 -15.46 15.76
N VAL A 348 16.44 -16.24 15.91
CA VAL A 348 16.36 -17.64 16.37
C VAL A 348 16.03 -17.73 17.87
N ALA A 349 16.58 -16.82 18.68
CA ALA A 349 16.32 -16.79 20.12
C ALA A 349 14.86 -16.41 20.42
N GLU A 350 14.31 -15.43 19.70
CA GLU A 350 12.91 -15.01 19.86
C GLU A 350 11.93 -16.08 19.40
N ALA A 351 12.19 -16.71 18.23
CA ALA A 351 11.41 -17.86 17.77
C ALA A 351 11.45 -19.05 18.75
N ALA A 352 12.51 -19.17 19.55
CA ALA A 352 12.64 -20.20 20.58
C ALA A 352 11.89 -19.86 21.89
N ASN A 353 11.81 -18.57 22.24
CA ASN A 353 11.13 -18.09 23.45
C ASN A 353 9.60 -18.04 23.28
N GLY A 354 9.11 -17.85 22.05
CA GLY A 354 7.68 -17.79 21.74
C GLY A 354 7.03 -16.43 22.04
N ASP A 355 7.82 -15.43 22.40
CA ASP A 355 7.36 -14.05 22.59
C ASP A 355 6.99 -13.44 21.22
N PRO A 356 5.89 -12.66 21.14
CA PRO A 356 5.52 -12.01 19.90
C PRO A 356 6.47 -10.86 19.56
N VAL A 357 6.60 -10.58 18.26
CA VAL A 357 7.40 -9.47 17.71
C VAL A 357 6.55 -8.59 16.81
N ALA A 358 6.89 -7.30 16.72
CA ALA A 358 6.31 -6.40 15.73
C ALA A 358 7.07 -6.53 14.39
N LEU A 359 6.34 -6.72 13.30
CA LEU A 359 6.88 -6.76 11.94
C LEU A 359 6.30 -5.65 11.06
N GLU A 360 7.11 -5.18 10.12
CA GLU A 360 6.70 -4.21 9.12
C GLU A 360 7.16 -4.69 7.74
N TYR A 361 6.24 -4.75 6.79
CA TYR A 361 6.52 -5.00 5.36
C TYR A 361 6.19 -3.75 4.58
N GLY A 362 6.95 -3.42 3.54
CA GLY A 362 6.56 -2.27 2.72
C GLY A 362 7.48 -1.94 1.58
N PHE A 363 7.12 -0.88 0.87
CA PHE A 363 7.82 -0.32 -0.28
C PHE A 363 7.90 1.20 -0.15
N THR A 364 9.01 1.79 -0.59
CA THR A 364 9.22 3.25 -0.54
C THR A 364 9.45 3.86 -1.92
N PHE A 365 9.15 5.15 -2.04
CA PHE A 365 9.58 6.02 -3.13
C PHE A 365 10.64 7.02 -2.64
N PRO A 366 11.58 7.45 -3.51
CA PRO A 366 12.51 8.53 -3.21
C PRO A 366 11.83 9.82 -2.72
N GLU A 367 10.63 10.11 -3.21
CA GLU A 367 9.87 11.32 -2.90
C GLU A 367 9.20 11.29 -1.52
N GLY A 368 9.51 10.29 -0.68
CA GLY A 368 9.00 10.16 0.69
C GLY A 368 7.66 9.42 0.80
N TYR A 369 7.04 9.06 -0.33
CA TYR A 369 5.84 8.22 -0.35
C TYR A 369 6.16 6.76 -0.03
N ALA A 370 5.18 6.04 0.56
CA ALA A 370 5.38 4.67 1.00
C ALA A 370 4.07 3.89 1.07
N LEU A 371 4.17 2.58 0.87
CA LEU A 371 3.17 1.58 1.25
C LEU A 371 3.77 0.72 2.35
N ARG A 372 3.04 0.54 3.46
CA ARG A 372 3.49 -0.23 4.61
C ARG A 372 2.36 -1.07 5.18
N PHE A 373 2.68 -2.29 5.59
CA PHE A 373 1.85 -3.16 6.41
C PHE A 373 2.55 -3.36 7.75
N GLU A 374 1.92 -2.87 8.81
CA GLU A 374 2.37 -2.98 10.18
C GLU A 374 1.60 -4.11 10.88
N LEU A 375 2.33 -5.05 11.47
CA LEU A 375 1.80 -6.17 12.23
C LEU A 375 2.36 -6.08 13.65
N PRO A 376 1.62 -5.51 14.61
CA PRO A 376 2.14 -5.25 15.95
C PRO A 376 2.52 -6.52 16.71
N ARG A 377 1.81 -7.62 16.45
CA ARG A 377 1.94 -8.86 17.19
C ARG A 377 2.03 -10.08 16.27
N VAL A 378 3.26 -10.56 16.07
CA VAL A 378 3.59 -11.70 15.19
C VAL A 378 4.32 -12.80 15.94
N PHE A 379 3.92 -14.04 15.72
CA PHE A 379 4.59 -15.23 16.23
C PHE A 379 5.46 -15.86 15.16
N LEU A 380 6.72 -16.12 15.52
CA LEU A 380 7.70 -16.79 14.66
C LEU A 380 7.80 -18.27 15.06
N PRO A 381 7.58 -19.23 14.14
CA PRO A 381 7.87 -20.62 14.44
C PRO A 381 9.40 -20.85 14.47
N LYS A 382 9.81 -22.02 14.96
CA LYS A 382 11.21 -22.44 14.84
C LYS A 382 11.65 -22.37 13.37
N PRO A 383 12.75 -21.69 13.05
CA PRO A 383 13.18 -21.49 11.67
C PRO A 383 13.54 -22.81 11.00
N LYS A 384 13.28 -22.88 9.70
CA LYS A 384 13.85 -23.92 8.83
C LYS A 384 15.15 -23.39 8.22
N TYR A 385 16.23 -24.12 8.43
CA TYR A 385 17.53 -23.80 7.80
C TYR A 385 17.65 -24.54 6.47
N ALA A 386 18.01 -23.81 5.42
CA ALA A 386 18.33 -24.39 4.12
C ALA A 386 19.81 -24.16 3.78
N VAL A 387 20.53 -25.23 3.48
CA VAL A 387 21.91 -25.17 2.96
C VAL A 387 21.85 -25.56 1.47
N SER A 388 21.86 -24.56 0.58
CA SER A 388 21.66 -24.75 -0.86
C SER A 388 22.95 -24.68 -1.70
N GLY A 389 24.08 -25.14 -1.16
CA GLY A 389 25.37 -25.19 -1.86
C GLY A 389 26.50 -24.48 -1.10
N PRO A 390 27.61 -24.10 -1.77
CA PRO A 390 28.76 -23.44 -1.13
C PRO A 390 28.51 -21.97 -0.73
N GLY A 391 27.30 -21.44 -0.95
CA GLY A 391 26.89 -20.07 -0.60
C GLY A 391 26.46 -19.92 0.86
N GLY A 392 25.95 -18.72 1.21
CA GLY A 392 25.44 -18.43 2.55
C GLY A 392 24.21 -19.28 2.91
N VAL A 393 24.05 -19.57 4.20
CA VAL A 393 22.88 -20.29 4.73
C VAL A 393 21.71 -19.31 4.88
N GLU A 394 20.51 -19.72 4.49
CA GLU A 394 19.28 -18.95 4.66
C GLU A 394 18.40 -19.58 5.74
N ALA A 395 17.74 -18.73 6.52
CA ALA A 395 16.70 -19.11 7.47
C ALA A 395 15.35 -18.56 6.98
N SER A 396 14.35 -19.44 6.90
CA SER A 396 12.96 -19.06 6.60
C SER A 396 12.11 -19.15 7.85
N PHE A 397 11.27 -18.13 8.06
CA PHE A 397 10.29 -18.07 9.14
C PHE A 397 8.90 -17.88 8.54
N ASP A 398 8.02 -18.86 8.73
CA ASP A 398 6.61 -18.83 8.28
C ASP A 398 5.74 -18.30 9.43
N TRP A 399 5.63 -16.99 9.51
CA TRP A 399 5.07 -16.31 10.67
C TRP A 399 3.55 -16.19 10.59
N ARG A 400 2.93 -15.96 11.75
CA ARG A 400 1.49 -15.69 11.88
C ARG A 400 1.25 -14.50 12.79
N ALA A 401 0.42 -13.56 12.35
CA ALA A 401 0.00 -12.44 13.17
C ALA A 401 -1.17 -12.83 14.07
N ALA A 402 -1.37 -12.06 15.12
CA ALA A 402 -2.52 -12.17 16.00
C ALA A 402 -3.04 -10.77 16.34
N TYR A 403 -4.28 -10.72 16.80
CA TYR A 403 -4.84 -9.50 17.39
C TYR A 403 -3.98 -9.02 18.56
N ASP A 404 -3.78 -7.71 18.62
CA ASP A 404 -3.13 -7.02 19.72
C ASP A 404 -4.16 -6.16 20.46
N ASP A 405 -4.42 -6.49 21.73
CA ASP A 405 -5.43 -5.80 22.57
C ASP A 405 -5.07 -4.34 22.85
N SER A 406 -3.79 -3.97 22.81
CA SER A 406 -3.33 -2.61 23.09
C SER A 406 -3.45 -1.71 21.87
N GLU A 407 -3.21 -2.26 20.68
CA GLU A 407 -3.34 -1.56 19.40
C GLU A 407 -4.78 -1.62 18.84
N GLY A 408 -5.59 -2.58 19.28
CA GLY A 408 -6.97 -2.74 18.84
C GLY A 408 -7.13 -3.37 17.46
N THR A 409 -6.04 -3.90 16.86
CA THR A 409 -6.05 -4.50 15.51
C THR A 409 -4.95 -5.55 15.33
N MET A 410 -5.06 -6.38 14.29
CA MET A 410 -4.02 -7.37 13.91
C MET A 410 -3.02 -6.79 12.89
N LEU A 411 -3.49 -5.92 11.99
CA LEU A 411 -2.71 -5.35 10.90
C LEU A 411 -3.19 -3.93 10.61
N ARG A 412 -2.23 -3.02 10.37
CA ARG A 412 -2.50 -1.70 9.78
C ARG A 412 -1.82 -1.57 8.42
N ALA A 413 -2.59 -1.23 7.40
CA ALA A 413 -2.04 -0.82 6.11
C ALA A 413 -1.93 0.71 6.09
N HIS A 414 -0.76 1.22 5.73
CA HIS A 414 -0.46 2.64 5.61
C HIS A 414 -0.08 2.93 4.15
N LEU A 415 -0.76 3.87 3.51
CA LEU A 415 -0.37 4.40 2.21
C LEU A 415 -0.19 5.91 2.33
N LEU A 416 1.01 6.39 2.07
CA LEU A 416 1.30 7.81 1.96
C LEU A 416 1.49 8.16 0.48
N ASN A 417 0.61 8.99 -0.07
CA ASN A 417 0.65 9.38 -1.48
C ASN A 417 0.06 10.78 -1.75
N ASP A 418 -0.22 11.09 -3.01
CA ASP A 418 -0.80 12.34 -3.47
C ASP A 418 -2.31 12.29 -3.77
N VAL A 419 -3.00 11.21 -3.38
CA VAL A 419 -4.44 11.06 -3.56
C VAL A 419 -5.14 11.60 -2.32
N THR A 420 -6.09 12.51 -2.49
CA THR A 420 -6.73 13.19 -1.35
C THR A 420 -7.60 12.25 -0.51
N SER A 421 -8.24 11.25 -1.11
CA SER A 421 -9.12 10.32 -0.42
C SER A 421 -9.37 9.06 -1.27
N TYR A 422 -9.62 7.94 -0.58
CA TYR A 422 -10.23 6.75 -1.15
C TYR A 422 -11.61 6.58 -0.51
N THR A 423 -12.61 6.30 -1.34
CA THR A 423 -14.02 6.14 -0.96
C THR A 423 -14.66 5.05 -1.79
#